data_AF-A0AAD6UZ63-F1
#
_entry.id   AF-A0AAD6UZ63-F1
#
_cell.length_a   1.000
_cell.length_b   1.000
_cell.length_c   1.000
_cell.angle_alpha   90.00
_cell.angle_beta   90.00
_cell.angle_gamma   90.00
#
_symmetry.space_group_name_H-M   'P 1'
#
loop_
_entity.id
_entity.type
_entity.pdbx_description
1 polymer ?
#
loop_
_entity_poly.entity_id
_entity_poly.type
_entity_poly.pdbx_seq_one_letter_code
_entity_poly.pdbx_strand_id
1 'polypeptide(L)'
;RIFFNKLCRFLYLPTKFIFVFDGTQKPSMKRNKRTQVQEMWTHVHPLIHAFGFETHTAPGEGEAELAHMNSKGIIDAVLTMDGDAFVFGAETLAHLLHRTTSNAASVYRSSDIYQMPAINLNHNGLILFALLVGNDYNTKGLPGCGPTLARTISVSEQFADRLMKTFETVTHASTLHIALEEWKADICQFLRSHGKKSVAKNWPDDFPSFDVLQQLIRPATSWSTPANETPRRPVPLPPSLTRLAAAHEALLGSTHAQISKTFQNNIFEPYAFSAIFSVQIFFHFCCWKANLGLRSPERCSMMQQKHFELRLAP
;
A
#
# COMPACT_ATOMS: atom_id res chain seq x y z
N ARG A 1 -15.90 10.80 15.60
CA ARG A 1 -15.00 11.54 16.54
C ARG A 1 -13.57 10.99 16.58
N ILE A 2 -13.33 9.69 16.81
CA ILE A 2 -11.96 9.13 16.84
C ILE A 2 -11.23 9.36 15.52
N PHE A 3 -11.89 9.09 14.39
CA PHE A 3 -11.33 9.31 13.05
C PHE A 3 -10.96 10.78 12.82
N PHE A 4 -11.85 11.73 13.15
CA PHE A 4 -11.58 13.17 13.12
C PHE A 4 -10.28 13.53 13.86
N ASN A 5 -10.13 13.06 15.11
CA ASN A 5 -8.92 13.34 15.89
C ASN A 5 -7.66 12.76 15.25
N LYS A 6 -7.75 11.63 14.53
CA LYS A 6 -6.63 11.09 13.74
C LYS A 6 -6.29 11.99 12.56
N LEU A 7 -7.30 12.50 11.84
CA LEU A 7 -7.08 13.43 10.73
C LEU A 7 -6.43 14.74 11.19
N CYS A 8 -6.82 15.28 12.36
CA CYS A 8 -6.13 16.43 12.95
C CYS A 8 -4.65 16.14 13.20
N ARG A 9 -4.31 14.94 13.67
CA ARG A 9 -2.90 14.53 13.88
C ARG A 9 -2.14 14.41 12.56
N PHE A 10 -2.78 13.90 11.51
CA PHE A 10 -2.15 13.84 10.19
C PHE A 10 -1.88 15.22 9.60
N LEU A 11 -2.72 16.21 9.92
CA LEU A 11 -2.51 17.59 9.47
C LEU A 11 -1.26 18.25 10.08
N TYR A 12 -0.76 17.77 11.24
CA TYR A 12 0.52 18.21 11.81
C TYR A 12 1.74 17.68 11.04
N LEU A 13 1.56 16.64 10.21
CA LEU A 13 2.66 16.03 9.48
C LEU A 13 2.84 16.75 8.13
N PRO A 14 4.08 17.03 7.70
CA PRO A 14 4.37 17.52 6.35
C PRO A 14 4.25 16.37 5.32
N THR A 15 3.15 15.62 5.38
CA THR A 15 2.90 14.40 4.62
C THR A 15 1.57 14.52 3.89
N LYS A 16 1.52 14.00 2.66
CA LYS A 16 0.31 13.95 1.86
C LYS A 16 -0.34 12.58 2.05
N PHE A 17 -1.63 12.57 2.33
CA PHE A 17 -2.39 11.35 2.56
C PHE A 17 -3.39 11.11 1.45
N ILE A 18 -3.42 9.87 0.97
CA ILE A 18 -4.49 9.31 0.15
C ILE A 18 -5.09 8.14 0.90
N PHE A 19 -6.41 8.17 1.05
CA PHE A 19 -7.17 7.14 1.74
C PHE A 19 -7.74 6.18 0.69
N VAL A 20 -7.26 4.95 0.69
CA VAL A 20 -7.75 3.92 -0.24
C VAL A 20 -8.82 3.08 0.45
N PHE A 21 -9.97 2.96 -0.19
CA PHE A 21 -11.11 2.17 0.27
C PHE A 21 -11.25 0.90 -0.56
N ASP A 22 -11.71 -0.17 0.07
CA ASP A 22 -12.06 -1.42 -0.62
C ASP A 22 -13.16 -1.19 -1.66
N GLY A 23 -13.05 -1.90 -2.78
CA GLY A 23 -14.05 -1.99 -3.82
C GLY A 23 -14.97 -3.20 -3.72
N THR A 24 -15.76 -3.36 -4.78
CA THR A 24 -16.79 -4.40 -4.90
C THR A 24 -16.21 -5.76 -5.31
N GLN A 25 -15.03 -5.80 -5.93
CA GLN A 25 -14.39 -7.03 -6.39
C GLN A 25 -13.55 -7.71 -5.31
N LYS A 26 -13.64 -7.26 -4.06
CA LYS A 26 -12.93 -7.92 -2.96
C LYS A 26 -13.44 -9.35 -2.77
N PRO A 27 -12.58 -10.28 -2.33
CA PRO A 27 -12.95 -11.68 -2.18
C PRO A 27 -14.10 -11.85 -1.20
N SER A 28 -15.12 -12.62 -1.57
CA SER A 28 -16.37 -12.75 -0.80
C SER A 28 -16.20 -13.41 0.58
N MET A 29 -15.04 -14.04 0.82
CA MET A 29 -14.70 -14.72 2.06
C MET A 29 -13.25 -14.42 2.45
N LYS A 30 -13.04 -14.00 3.70
CA LYS A 30 -11.73 -13.84 4.34
C LYS A 30 -11.77 -14.35 5.77
N ARG A 31 -10.72 -15.03 6.20
CA ARG A 31 -10.58 -15.58 7.57
C ARG A 31 -11.78 -16.43 8.00
N ASN A 32 -12.33 -17.22 7.08
CA ASN A 32 -13.56 -18.00 7.23
C ASN A 32 -14.81 -17.16 7.59
N LYS A 33 -14.81 -15.87 7.24
CA LYS A 33 -15.93 -14.94 7.42
C LYS A 33 -16.32 -14.34 6.08
N ARG A 34 -17.63 -14.21 5.84
CA ARG A 34 -18.14 -13.54 4.64
C ARG A 34 -17.76 -12.07 4.70
N THR A 35 -17.08 -11.58 3.67
CA THR A 35 -16.78 -10.15 3.58
C THR A 35 -18.05 -9.40 3.23
N GLN A 36 -18.37 -8.36 3.99
CA GLN A 36 -19.38 -7.40 3.58
C GLN A 36 -18.69 -6.31 2.77
N VAL A 37 -19.19 -6.02 1.57
CA VAL A 37 -18.89 -4.74 0.90
C VAL A 37 -19.50 -3.68 1.80
N GLN A 38 -18.67 -3.08 2.64
CA GLN A 38 -19.12 -2.02 3.52
C GLN A 38 -19.25 -0.78 2.65
N GLU A 39 -20.49 -0.40 2.33
CA GLU A 39 -20.86 0.99 2.01
C GLU A 39 -20.51 1.98 3.17
N MET A 40 -19.92 1.48 4.26
CA MET A 40 -19.79 2.11 5.55
C MET A 40 -18.85 3.32 5.59
N TRP A 41 -18.12 3.69 4.54
CA TRP A 41 -17.17 4.81 4.64
C TRP A 41 -17.38 5.95 3.63
N THR A 42 -18.32 5.84 2.70
CA THR A 42 -18.62 6.95 1.77
C THR A 42 -19.04 8.22 2.52
N HIS A 43 -19.75 8.07 3.64
CA HIS A 43 -20.16 9.19 4.50
C HIS A 43 -19.00 9.95 5.15
N VAL A 44 -17.78 9.40 5.21
CA VAL A 44 -16.60 10.12 5.74
C VAL A 44 -15.76 10.80 4.65
N HIS A 45 -16.04 10.57 3.36
CA HIS A 45 -15.31 11.24 2.26
C HIS A 45 -15.37 12.77 2.37
N PRO A 46 -16.54 13.40 2.64
CA PRO A 46 -16.60 14.86 2.79
C PRO A 46 -15.67 15.38 3.89
N LEU A 47 -15.50 14.61 4.97
CA LEU A 47 -14.60 14.97 6.05
C LEU A 47 -13.13 14.88 5.60
N ILE A 48 -12.73 13.79 4.95
CA ILE A 48 -11.36 13.59 4.45
C ILE A 48 -10.99 14.71 3.47
N HIS A 49 -11.87 15.02 2.53
CA HIS A 49 -11.67 16.12 1.58
C HIS A 49 -11.66 17.50 2.25
N ALA A 50 -12.42 17.70 3.33
CA ALA A 50 -12.38 18.93 4.09
C ALA A 50 -11.02 19.15 4.76
N PHE A 51 -10.30 18.09 5.14
CA PHE A 51 -8.91 18.16 5.61
C PHE A 51 -7.88 18.38 4.48
N GLY A 52 -8.30 18.41 3.21
CA GLY A 52 -7.38 18.53 2.07
C GLY A 52 -6.73 17.20 1.66
N PHE A 53 -7.22 16.08 2.19
CA PHE A 53 -6.73 14.75 1.82
C PHE A 53 -7.53 14.17 0.64
N GLU A 54 -6.90 13.26 -0.09
CA GLU A 54 -7.50 12.57 -1.23
C GLU A 54 -8.06 11.20 -0.82
N THR A 55 -9.03 10.72 -1.59
CA THR A 55 -9.59 9.38 -1.44
C THR A 55 -9.53 8.65 -2.77
N HIS A 56 -9.35 7.35 -2.72
CA HIS A 56 -9.40 6.46 -3.88
C HIS A 56 -10.16 5.19 -3.52
N THR A 57 -10.91 4.62 -4.46
CA THR A 57 -11.59 3.35 -4.27
C THR A 57 -10.90 2.31 -5.13
N ALA A 58 -10.27 1.33 -4.49
CA ALA A 58 -9.69 0.18 -5.16
C ALA A 58 -10.80 -0.61 -5.87
N PRO A 59 -10.52 -1.36 -6.95
CA PRO A 59 -11.49 -2.32 -7.49
C PRO A 59 -11.73 -3.50 -6.53
N GLY A 60 -10.66 -4.01 -5.93
CA GLY A 60 -10.67 -5.10 -4.95
C GLY A 60 -10.34 -4.61 -3.54
N GLU A 61 -9.19 -5.04 -3.02
CA GLU A 61 -8.76 -4.70 -1.66
C GLU A 61 -7.89 -3.44 -1.63
N GLY A 62 -8.15 -2.57 -0.66
CA GLY A 62 -7.39 -1.33 -0.52
C GLY A 62 -5.91 -1.57 -0.23
N GLU A 63 -5.57 -2.65 0.47
CA GLU A 63 -4.18 -2.98 0.79
C GLU A 63 -3.39 -3.41 -0.45
N ALA A 64 -3.97 -4.25 -1.31
CA ALA A 64 -3.35 -4.64 -2.57
C ALA A 64 -3.17 -3.44 -3.50
N GLU A 65 -4.16 -2.54 -3.56
CA GLU A 65 -4.07 -1.29 -4.32
C GLU A 65 -2.96 -0.38 -3.78
N LEU A 66 -2.87 -0.19 -2.45
CA LEU A 66 -1.81 0.58 -1.80
C LEU A 66 -0.41 0.01 -2.09
N ALA A 67 -0.26 -1.31 -2.05
CA ALA A 67 0.99 -1.98 -2.38
C ALA A 67 1.43 -1.70 -3.83
N HIS A 68 0.48 -1.75 -4.79
CA HIS A 68 0.75 -1.41 -6.19
C HIS A 68 1.05 0.08 -6.39
N MET A 69 0.31 0.97 -5.71
CA MET A 69 0.62 2.40 -5.73
C MET A 69 2.04 2.68 -5.22
N ASN A 70 2.48 1.95 -4.19
CA ASN A 70 3.82 2.10 -3.64
C ASN A 70 4.91 1.59 -4.60
N SER A 71 4.77 0.38 -5.15
CA SER A 71 5.74 -0.18 -6.11
C SER A 71 5.82 0.60 -7.43
N LYS A 72 4.76 1.33 -7.80
CA LYS A 72 4.75 2.25 -8.95
C LYS A 72 5.26 3.65 -8.63
N GLY A 73 5.65 3.93 -7.38
CA GLY A 73 6.15 5.25 -6.95
C GLY A 73 5.07 6.34 -6.88
N ILE A 74 3.78 5.97 -6.89
CA ILE A 74 2.67 6.94 -6.73
C ILE A 74 2.64 7.47 -5.31
N ILE A 75 2.87 6.58 -4.34
CA ILE A 75 3.03 6.90 -2.91
C ILE A 75 4.38 6.40 -2.41
N ASP A 76 4.95 7.09 -1.43
CA ASP A 76 6.29 6.78 -0.92
C ASP A 76 6.28 5.66 0.15
N ALA A 77 5.16 5.49 0.87
CA ALA A 77 4.99 4.42 1.87
C ALA A 77 3.52 4.08 2.11
N VAL A 78 3.26 2.85 2.54
CA VAL A 78 1.93 2.39 3.00
C VAL A 78 1.84 2.47 4.52
N LEU A 79 0.86 3.21 5.04
CA LEU A 79 0.59 3.29 6.47
C LEU A 79 -0.32 2.12 6.88
N THR A 80 0.22 1.14 7.62
CA THR A 80 -0.52 -0.07 8.02
C THR A 80 -0.14 -0.55 9.43
N MET A 81 -0.87 -1.55 9.93
CA MET A 81 -0.68 -2.18 11.25
C MET A 81 -0.12 -3.61 11.17
N ASP A 82 -0.02 -4.17 9.97
CA ASP A 82 0.48 -5.51 9.68
C ASP A 82 1.48 -5.45 8.51
N GLY A 83 1.89 -6.61 8.01
CA GLY A 83 2.89 -6.74 6.94
C GLY A 83 2.32 -7.28 5.63
N ASP A 84 1.00 -7.43 5.51
CA ASP A 84 0.35 -8.14 4.41
C ASP A 84 0.56 -7.41 3.06
N ALA A 85 0.64 -6.08 3.09
CA ALA A 85 1.04 -5.25 1.95
C ALA A 85 2.37 -5.67 1.30
N PHE A 86 3.33 -6.23 2.03
CA PHE A 86 4.57 -6.75 1.42
C PHE A 86 4.31 -7.97 0.52
N VAL A 87 3.32 -8.80 0.85
CA VAL A 87 2.92 -9.95 0.02
C VAL A 87 2.31 -9.47 -1.31
N PHE A 88 1.63 -8.32 -1.31
CA PHE A 88 1.13 -7.65 -2.52
C PHE A 88 2.17 -6.80 -3.24
N GLY A 89 3.43 -6.79 -2.77
CA GLY A 89 4.54 -6.13 -3.46
C GLY A 89 4.81 -4.69 -3.02
N ALA A 90 4.34 -4.26 -1.85
CA ALA A 90 4.77 -2.98 -1.29
C ALA A 90 6.29 -2.96 -1.06
N GLU A 91 6.92 -1.80 -1.23
CA GLU A 91 8.36 -1.61 -1.01
C GLU A 91 8.65 -1.01 0.36
N THR A 92 7.79 -0.12 0.85
CA THR A 92 7.98 0.58 2.13
C THR A 92 6.68 0.63 2.93
N LEU A 93 6.73 0.12 4.16
CA LEU A 93 5.64 0.23 5.14
C LEU A 93 6.00 1.19 6.26
N ALA A 94 5.10 2.11 6.57
CA ALA A 94 5.06 2.84 7.82
C ALA A 94 4.14 2.07 8.79
N HIS A 95 4.74 1.26 9.66
CA HIS A 95 4.03 0.37 10.57
C HIS A 95 3.66 1.11 11.87
N LEU A 96 2.35 1.21 12.13
CA LEU A 96 1.79 1.82 13.32
C LEU A 96 1.85 0.86 14.50
N LEU A 97 2.70 1.15 15.49
CA LEU A 97 2.80 0.34 16.70
C LEU A 97 1.56 0.56 17.59
N HIS A 98 0.76 -0.50 17.78
CA HIS A 98 -0.30 -0.47 18.79
C HIS A 98 0.31 -0.22 20.18
N ARG A 99 -0.29 0.72 20.94
CA ARG A 99 -0.08 0.92 22.40
C ARG A 99 1.18 1.66 22.85
N THR A 100 1.81 2.47 22.01
CA THR A 100 2.78 3.45 22.54
C THR A 100 2.12 4.81 22.74
N THR A 101 2.45 5.49 23.85
CA THR A 101 2.09 6.89 24.09
C THR A 101 2.83 7.83 23.14
N SER A 102 3.88 7.34 22.49
CA SER A 102 4.55 7.99 21.36
C SER A 102 3.74 7.82 20.09
N ASN A 103 3.47 8.90 19.36
CA ASN A 103 2.92 8.86 18.00
C ASN A 103 3.97 8.34 16.98
N ALA A 104 4.64 7.23 17.29
CA ALA A 104 5.75 6.69 16.51
C ALA A 104 5.28 5.61 15.53
N ALA A 105 5.86 5.62 14.34
CA ALA A 105 5.74 4.55 13.36
C ALA A 105 7.14 3.98 13.09
N SER A 106 7.23 2.66 12.95
CA SER A 106 8.45 2.00 12.47
C SER A 106 8.40 1.94 10.94
N VAL A 107 9.53 2.17 10.29
CA VAL A 107 9.61 2.01 8.83
C VAL A 107 10.27 0.67 8.52
N TYR A 108 9.61 -0.12 7.68
CA TYR A 108 10.14 -1.38 7.15
C TYR A 108 10.25 -1.27 5.63
N ARG A 109 11.33 -1.79 5.06
CA ARG A 109 11.49 -1.88 3.59
C ARG A 109 11.61 -3.33 3.15
N SER A 110 11.07 -3.64 1.99
CA SER A 110 11.20 -4.97 1.37
C SER A 110 12.68 -5.32 1.12
N SER A 111 13.52 -4.32 0.80
CA SER A 111 14.97 -4.49 0.68
C SER A 111 15.62 -4.95 1.99
N ASP A 112 15.20 -4.38 3.12
CA ASP A 112 15.75 -4.72 4.43
C ASP A 112 15.32 -6.14 4.84
N ILE A 113 14.07 -6.52 4.52
CA ILE A 113 13.55 -7.89 4.73
C ILE A 113 14.36 -8.92 3.94
N TYR A 114 14.66 -8.61 2.68
CA TYR A 114 15.44 -9.48 1.81
C TYR A 114 16.91 -9.58 2.25
N GLN A 115 17.52 -8.47 2.66
CA GLN A 115 18.92 -8.44 3.06
C GLN A 115 19.16 -9.04 4.45
N MET A 116 18.15 -9.08 5.32
CA MET A 116 18.31 -9.60 6.68
C MET A 116 18.48 -11.12 6.69
N PRO A 117 19.64 -11.66 7.13
CA PRO A 117 19.93 -13.11 7.05
C PRO A 117 18.97 -13.98 7.85
N ALA A 118 18.29 -13.42 8.85
CA ALA A 118 17.28 -14.11 9.65
C ALA A 118 15.93 -14.25 8.93
N ILE A 119 15.65 -13.46 7.89
CA ILE A 119 14.42 -13.54 7.08
C ILE A 119 14.75 -13.94 5.65
N ASN A 120 15.49 -13.12 4.90
CA ASN A 120 15.94 -13.40 3.53
C ASN A 120 14.80 -13.81 2.58
N LEU A 121 13.69 -13.07 2.63
CA LEU A 121 12.55 -13.32 1.75
C LEU A 121 12.44 -12.19 0.73
N ASN A 122 12.52 -12.54 -0.56
CA ASN A 122 12.11 -11.67 -1.65
C ASN A 122 10.57 -11.73 -1.82
N HIS A 123 10.00 -10.99 -2.77
CA HIS A 123 8.55 -10.94 -2.99
C HIS A 123 7.94 -12.32 -3.26
N ASN A 124 8.53 -13.12 -4.14
CA ASN A 124 8.09 -14.49 -4.41
C ASN A 124 8.16 -15.36 -3.15
N GLY A 125 9.24 -15.24 -2.37
CA GLY A 125 9.44 -15.94 -1.11
C GLY A 125 8.40 -15.56 -0.05
N LEU A 126 7.99 -14.29 0.01
CA LEU A 126 6.90 -13.82 0.87
C LEU A 126 5.55 -14.41 0.46
N ILE A 127 5.25 -14.49 -0.84
CA ILE A 127 4.04 -15.14 -1.36
C ILE A 127 4.02 -16.63 -0.95
N LEU A 128 5.11 -17.36 -1.21
CA LEU A 128 5.22 -18.77 -0.82
C LEU A 128 5.13 -18.94 0.70
N PHE A 129 5.74 -18.03 1.46
CA PHE A 129 5.68 -18.05 2.92
C PHE A 129 4.23 -17.89 3.41
N ALA A 130 3.49 -16.92 2.89
CA ALA A 130 2.09 -16.67 3.23
C ALA A 130 1.16 -17.82 2.79
N LEU A 131 1.46 -18.51 1.68
CA LEU A 131 0.75 -19.72 1.27
C LEU A 131 0.95 -20.89 2.26
N LEU A 132 2.19 -21.08 2.72
CA LEU A 132 2.57 -22.19 3.59
C LEU A 132 2.11 -21.99 5.03
N VAL A 133 2.28 -20.79 5.60
CA VAL A 133 1.87 -20.48 6.99
C VAL A 133 0.37 -20.28 7.10
N GLY A 134 -0.23 -19.71 6.06
CA GLY A 134 -1.61 -19.27 6.05
C GLY A 134 -1.72 -17.75 5.89
N ASN A 135 -2.82 -17.34 5.29
CA ASN A 135 -3.14 -15.96 4.93
C ASN A 135 -4.64 -15.70 5.08
N ASP A 136 -5.08 -14.51 4.70
CA ASP A 136 -6.48 -14.09 4.77
C ASP A 136 -7.46 -14.98 3.98
N TYR A 137 -7.00 -15.63 2.91
CA TYR A 137 -7.81 -16.46 2.02
C TYR A 137 -7.78 -17.93 2.43
N ASN A 138 -6.63 -18.40 2.93
CA ASN A 138 -6.47 -19.72 3.54
C ASN A 138 -5.74 -19.60 4.87
N THR A 139 -6.49 -19.53 5.98
CA THR A 139 -5.92 -19.34 7.31
C THR A 139 -5.14 -20.54 7.83
N LYS A 140 -5.29 -21.72 7.23
CA LYS A 140 -4.64 -22.96 7.68
C LYS A 140 -3.27 -23.16 7.03
N GLY A 141 -3.04 -22.56 5.86
CA GLY A 141 -1.83 -22.81 5.06
C GLY A 141 -1.64 -24.29 4.76
N LEU A 142 -0.39 -24.74 4.74
CA LEU A 142 -0.01 -26.14 4.64
C LEU A 142 0.00 -26.78 6.05
N PRO A 143 -0.83 -27.82 6.32
CA PRO A 143 -0.91 -28.44 7.64
C PRO A 143 0.44 -28.92 8.19
N GLY A 144 0.78 -28.47 9.40
CA GLY A 144 2.06 -28.80 10.05
C GLY A 144 3.26 -27.97 9.57
N CYS A 145 3.05 -27.01 8.67
CA CYS A 145 4.07 -26.06 8.24
C CYS A 145 4.00 -24.76 9.07
N GLY A 146 4.86 -24.64 10.07
CA GLY A 146 5.00 -23.41 10.85
C GLY A 146 5.92 -22.37 10.17
N PRO A 147 5.98 -21.13 10.70
CA PRO A 147 6.77 -20.04 10.13
C PRO A 147 8.24 -20.37 9.85
N THR A 148 8.92 -21.05 10.77
CA THR A 148 10.33 -21.43 10.57
C THR A 148 10.51 -22.35 9.38
N LEU A 149 9.64 -23.35 9.22
CA LEU A 149 9.72 -24.30 8.12
C LEU A 149 9.31 -23.65 6.80
N ALA A 150 8.24 -22.86 6.81
CA ALA A 150 7.79 -22.11 5.65
C ALA A 150 8.89 -21.18 5.12
N ARG A 151 9.58 -20.46 6.01
CA ARG A 151 10.71 -19.61 5.66
C ARG A 151 11.84 -20.43 5.02
N THR A 152 12.21 -21.57 5.61
CA THR A 152 13.23 -22.46 5.04
C THR A 152 12.85 -22.90 3.62
N ILE A 153 11.60 -23.31 3.38
CA ILE A 153 11.14 -23.71 2.05
C ILE A 153 11.17 -22.51 1.08
N SER A 154 10.67 -21.34 1.50
CA SER A 154 10.59 -20.14 0.66
C SER A 154 11.94 -19.63 0.16
N VAL A 155 13.03 -19.91 0.87
CA VAL A 155 14.40 -19.51 0.46
C VAL A 155 15.19 -20.62 -0.22
N SER A 156 14.64 -21.83 -0.32
CA SER A 156 15.33 -23.03 -0.82
C SER A 156 14.95 -23.36 -2.26
N GLU A 157 15.89 -23.93 -3.00
CA GLU A 157 15.72 -24.59 -4.30
C GLU A 157 14.84 -23.83 -5.32
N GLN A 158 14.76 -22.50 -5.19
CA GLN A 158 13.94 -21.62 -6.03
C GLN A 158 12.45 -22.05 -6.09
N PHE A 159 11.94 -22.67 -5.02
CA PHE A 159 10.53 -23.13 -4.97
C PHE A 159 9.55 -21.99 -5.18
N ALA A 160 9.85 -20.81 -4.64
CA ALA A 160 9.05 -19.62 -4.81
C ALA A 160 9.02 -19.16 -6.27
N ASP A 161 10.19 -19.04 -6.92
CA ASP A 161 10.28 -18.57 -8.31
C ASP A 161 9.64 -19.55 -9.30
N ARG A 162 9.80 -20.86 -9.05
CA ARG A 162 9.15 -21.91 -9.84
C ARG A 162 7.63 -21.85 -9.72
N LEU A 163 7.09 -21.64 -8.52
CA LEU A 163 5.65 -21.48 -8.30
C LEU A 163 5.10 -20.30 -9.13
N MET A 164 5.77 -19.14 -9.05
CA MET A 164 5.36 -17.93 -9.76
C MET A 164 5.41 -18.13 -11.27
N LYS A 165 6.52 -18.66 -11.80
CA LYS A 165 6.68 -18.95 -13.22
C LYS A 165 5.62 -19.94 -13.73
N THR A 166 5.33 -21.00 -12.98
CA THR A 166 4.29 -21.95 -13.36
C THR A 166 2.93 -21.27 -13.38
N PHE A 167 2.57 -20.51 -12.33
CA PHE A 167 1.28 -19.84 -12.25
C PHE A 167 1.09 -18.79 -13.36
N GLU A 168 2.16 -18.13 -13.82
CA GLU A 168 2.10 -17.22 -14.96
C GLU A 168 1.65 -17.92 -16.26
N THR A 169 2.04 -19.18 -16.45
CA THR A 169 1.72 -19.97 -17.65
C THR A 169 0.37 -20.68 -17.57
N VAL A 170 -0.19 -20.87 -16.37
CA VAL A 170 -1.47 -21.56 -16.18
C VAL A 170 -2.62 -20.61 -16.52
N THR A 171 -3.48 -21.04 -17.45
CA THR A 171 -4.65 -20.29 -17.91
C THR A 171 -5.95 -20.75 -17.27
N HIS A 172 -6.03 -22.03 -16.85
CA HIS A 172 -7.25 -22.64 -16.32
C HIS A 172 -6.99 -23.28 -14.96
N ALA A 173 -7.88 -23.01 -14.01
CA ALA A 173 -7.80 -23.55 -12.64
C ALA A 173 -7.68 -25.08 -12.60
N SER A 174 -8.38 -25.77 -13.48
CA SER A 174 -8.36 -27.24 -13.58
C SER A 174 -6.98 -27.81 -13.93
N THR A 175 -6.11 -27.04 -14.57
CA THR A 175 -4.78 -27.51 -15.00
C THR A 175 -3.66 -27.22 -14.00
N LEU A 176 -3.95 -26.44 -12.94
CA LEU A 176 -2.94 -26.03 -11.96
C LEU A 176 -2.27 -27.22 -11.26
N HIS A 177 -3.08 -28.20 -10.82
CA HIS A 177 -2.58 -29.35 -10.08
C HIS A 177 -1.58 -30.19 -10.91
N ILE A 178 -1.82 -30.31 -12.22
CA ILE A 178 -0.92 -31.00 -13.16
C ILE A 178 0.38 -30.18 -13.31
N ALA A 179 0.25 -28.87 -13.52
CA ALA A 179 1.40 -28.00 -13.72
C ALA A 179 2.32 -27.90 -12.48
N LEU A 180 1.77 -28.09 -11.28
CA LEU A 180 2.49 -28.06 -10.01
C LEU A 180 2.85 -29.44 -9.45
N GLU A 181 2.61 -30.54 -10.20
CA GLU A 181 2.86 -31.89 -9.72
C GLU A 181 4.35 -32.12 -9.36
N GLU A 182 5.26 -31.76 -10.28
CA GLU A 182 6.71 -31.84 -10.06
C GLU A 182 7.15 -30.92 -8.93
N TRP A 183 6.65 -29.68 -8.89
CA TRP A 183 6.94 -28.72 -7.83
C TRP A 183 6.53 -29.24 -6.44
N LYS A 184 5.35 -29.85 -6.33
CA LYS A 184 4.88 -30.50 -5.09
C LYS A 184 5.77 -31.68 -4.73
N ALA A 185 6.13 -32.52 -5.70
CA ALA A 185 6.98 -33.69 -5.48
C ALA A 185 8.35 -33.30 -4.90
N ASP A 186 8.97 -32.26 -5.45
CA ASP A 186 10.27 -31.75 -5.02
C ASP A 186 10.20 -31.19 -3.59
N ILE A 187 9.19 -30.38 -3.27
CA ILE A 187 9.00 -29.89 -1.89
C ILE A 187 8.77 -31.06 -0.93
N CYS A 188 8.00 -32.08 -1.33
CA CYS A 188 7.79 -33.27 -0.50
C CYS A 188 9.09 -34.05 -0.27
N GLN A 189 9.96 -34.14 -1.28
CA GLN A 189 11.30 -34.72 -1.14
C GLN A 189 12.19 -33.90 -0.21
N PHE A 190 12.20 -32.57 -0.39
CA PHE A 190 12.90 -31.63 0.48
C PHE A 190 12.45 -31.80 1.95
N LEU A 191 11.14 -31.83 2.20
CA LEU A 191 10.57 -32.04 3.53
C LEU A 191 11.02 -33.38 4.14
N ARG A 192 11.05 -34.47 3.36
CA ARG A 192 11.50 -35.79 3.83
C ARG A 192 12.98 -35.78 4.23
N SER A 193 13.84 -35.13 3.44
CA SER A 193 15.28 -35.02 3.74
C SER A 193 15.55 -34.20 5.01
N HIS A 194 14.68 -33.24 5.33
CA HIS A 194 14.74 -32.42 6.54
C HIS A 194 13.96 -33.00 7.73
N GLY A 195 13.58 -34.28 7.67
CA GLY A 195 12.90 -34.98 8.76
C GLY A 195 11.43 -34.61 8.95
N LYS A 196 10.83 -33.81 8.06
CA LYS A 196 9.42 -33.36 8.10
C LYS A 196 8.49 -34.30 7.32
N LYS A 197 8.63 -35.61 7.57
CA LYS A 197 7.89 -36.67 6.86
C LYS A 197 6.36 -36.57 7.02
N SER A 198 5.88 -36.11 8.17
CA SER A 198 4.43 -35.95 8.44
C SER A 198 3.81 -34.86 7.56
N VAL A 199 4.49 -33.74 7.37
CA VAL A 199 4.03 -32.64 6.51
C VAL A 199 3.95 -33.10 5.05
N ALA A 200 4.99 -33.78 4.56
CA ALA A 200 5.00 -34.35 3.21
C ALA A 200 3.92 -35.43 2.99
N LYS A 201 3.60 -36.22 4.03
CA LYS A 201 2.57 -37.26 3.95
C LYS A 201 1.15 -36.68 3.94
N ASN A 202 0.91 -35.64 4.72
CA ASN A 202 -0.42 -35.03 4.90
C ASN A 202 -0.62 -33.80 4.01
N TRP A 203 0.01 -33.79 2.82
CA TRP A 203 -0.13 -32.69 1.87
C TRP A 203 -1.55 -32.70 1.25
N PRO A 204 -2.35 -31.63 1.38
CA PRO A 204 -3.72 -31.60 0.85
C PRO A 204 -3.77 -31.69 -0.68
N ASP A 205 -4.74 -32.43 -1.22
CA ASP A 205 -4.87 -32.61 -2.67
C ASP A 205 -5.17 -31.32 -3.43
N ASP A 206 -5.85 -30.38 -2.79
CA ASP A 206 -6.23 -29.07 -3.31
C ASP A 206 -5.19 -27.97 -3.03
N PHE A 207 -4.04 -28.30 -2.42
CA PHE A 207 -3.00 -27.32 -2.08
C PHE A 207 -1.88 -27.27 -3.13
N PRO A 208 -1.50 -26.07 -3.62
CA PRO A 208 -2.12 -24.77 -3.36
C PRO A 208 -3.41 -24.58 -4.18
N SER A 209 -4.40 -23.89 -3.58
CA SER A 209 -5.64 -23.56 -4.27
C SER A 209 -5.40 -22.47 -5.32
N PHE A 210 -5.96 -22.66 -6.51
CA PHE A 210 -5.89 -21.69 -7.60
C PHE A 210 -6.47 -20.33 -7.20
N ASP A 211 -7.61 -20.32 -6.51
CA ASP A 211 -8.26 -19.08 -6.09
C ASP A 211 -7.37 -18.30 -5.12
N VAL A 212 -6.72 -18.98 -4.17
CA VAL A 212 -5.80 -18.35 -3.21
C VAL A 212 -4.58 -17.76 -3.94
N LEU A 213 -4.01 -18.49 -4.90
CA LEU A 213 -2.91 -17.98 -5.72
C LEU A 213 -3.34 -16.76 -6.54
N GLN A 214 -4.53 -16.80 -7.14
CA GLN A 214 -5.07 -15.68 -7.90
C GLN A 214 -5.22 -14.44 -7.03
N GLN A 215 -5.71 -14.58 -5.79
CA GLN A 215 -5.85 -13.44 -4.87
C GLN A 215 -4.49 -12.84 -4.45
N LEU A 216 -3.47 -13.68 -4.22
CA LEU A 216 -2.15 -13.20 -3.79
C LEU A 216 -1.32 -12.62 -4.94
N ILE A 217 -1.36 -13.26 -6.12
CA ILE A 217 -0.47 -12.96 -7.25
C ILE A 217 -1.11 -11.97 -8.22
N ARG A 218 -2.43 -12.05 -8.42
CA ARG A 218 -3.18 -11.21 -9.37
C ARG A 218 -4.41 -10.57 -8.69
N PRO A 219 -4.23 -9.82 -7.59
CA PRO A 219 -5.34 -9.15 -6.94
C PRO A 219 -6.00 -8.12 -7.86
N ALA A 220 -7.30 -7.89 -7.66
CA ALA A 220 -8.04 -6.85 -8.39
C ALA A 220 -7.58 -5.45 -7.95
N THR A 221 -6.80 -4.79 -8.80
CA THR A 221 -6.25 -3.44 -8.63
C THR A 221 -6.55 -2.58 -9.85
N SER A 222 -6.34 -1.26 -9.76
CA SER A 222 -6.61 -0.34 -10.88
C SER A 222 -5.81 -0.68 -12.15
N TRP A 223 -4.72 -1.45 -12.03
CA TRP A 223 -3.94 -1.93 -13.17
C TRP A 223 -4.42 -3.25 -13.76
N SER A 224 -5.18 -4.04 -13.02
CA SER A 224 -5.74 -5.31 -13.51
C SER A 224 -7.13 -5.16 -14.11
N THR A 225 -7.81 -4.02 -13.89
CA THR A 225 -9.17 -3.76 -14.36
C THR A 225 -9.21 -2.54 -15.30
N PRO A 226 -9.51 -2.69 -16.61
CA PRO A 226 -9.48 -1.61 -17.59
C PRO A 226 -10.46 -0.45 -17.33
N ALA A 227 -11.48 -0.67 -16.51
CA ALA A 227 -12.56 0.29 -16.27
C ALA A 227 -12.25 1.34 -15.18
N ASN A 228 -11.17 1.16 -14.41
CA ASN A 228 -10.87 2.03 -13.26
C ASN A 228 -9.79 3.06 -13.60
N GLU A 229 -9.99 4.29 -13.15
CA GLU A 229 -8.99 5.34 -13.25
C GLU A 229 -7.79 4.97 -12.38
N THR A 230 -6.58 4.92 -12.96
CA THR A 230 -5.37 4.67 -12.18
C THR A 230 -5.11 5.84 -11.24
N PRO A 231 -4.85 5.60 -9.94
CA PRO A 231 -4.63 6.67 -8.99
C PRO A 231 -3.37 7.45 -9.38
N ARG A 232 -3.43 8.77 -9.17
CA ARG A 232 -2.29 9.67 -9.36
C ARG A 232 -1.64 10.01 -8.02
N ARG A 233 -0.43 10.55 -8.09
CA ARG A 233 0.26 11.06 -6.90
C ARG A 233 -0.59 12.19 -6.28
N PRO A 234 -0.87 12.15 -4.96
CA PRO A 234 -1.71 13.15 -4.32
C PRO A 234 -1.14 14.57 -4.43
N VAL A 235 -2.01 15.53 -4.70
CA VAL A 235 -1.70 16.95 -4.82
C VAL A 235 -1.91 17.63 -3.46
N PRO A 236 -1.03 18.54 -3.02
CA PRO A 236 -1.28 19.31 -1.81
C PRO A 236 -2.53 20.17 -1.99
N LEU A 237 -3.51 20.00 -1.08
CA LEU A 237 -4.66 20.88 -1.00
C LEU A 237 -4.74 21.42 0.44
N PRO A 238 -4.92 22.75 0.61
CA PRO A 238 -5.13 23.28 1.94
C PRO A 238 -6.45 22.75 2.51
N PRO A 239 -6.52 22.42 3.81
CA PRO A 239 -7.78 22.13 4.48
C PRO A 239 -8.77 23.30 4.31
N SER A 240 -10.06 22.99 4.26
CA SER A 240 -11.13 23.98 4.13
C SER A 240 -11.85 24.11 5.46
N LEU A 241 -11.61 25.21 6.19
CA LEU A 241 -12.23 25.47 7.48
C LEU A 241 -13.77 25.46 7.41
N THR A 242 -14.35 26.01 6.34
CA THR A 242 -15.80 26.01 6.12
C THR A 242 -16.34 24.60 5.92
N ARG A 243 -15.70 23.77 5.08
CA ARG A 243 -16.13 22.38 4.87
C ARG A 243 -15.89 21.53 6.11
N LEU A 244 -14.84 21.79 6.87
CA LEU A 244 -14.57 21.12 8.15
C LEU A 244 -15.66 21.44 9.16
N ALA A 245 -16.10 22.70 9.26
CA ALA A 245 -17.13 23.11 10.20
C ALA A 245 -18.47 22.42 9.85
N ALA A 246 -18.85 22.47 8.58
CA ALA A 246 -20.05 21.80 8.07
C ALA A 246 -20.00 20.27 8.29
N ALA A 247 -18.86 19.62 7.99
CA ALA A 247 -18.70 18.18 8.21
C ALA A 247 -18.71 17.81 9.71
N HIS A 248 -18.13 18.66 10.57
CA HIS A 248 -18.12 18.44 12.02
C HIS A 248 -19.52 18.60 12.62
N GLU A 249 -20.31 19.56 12.13
CA GLU A 249 -21.72 19.70 12.50
C GLU A 249 -22.54 18.49 12.02
N ALA A 250 -22.47 18.15 10.72
CA ALA A 250 -23.26 17.08 10.13
C ALA A 250 -22.93 15.68 10.68
N LEU A 251 -21.65 15.37 10.91
CA LEU A 251 -21.20 14.03 11.33
C LEU A 251 -21.11 13.87 12.85
N LEU A 252 -20.88 14.95 13.61
CA LEU A 252 -20.65 14.89 15.05
C LEU A 252 -21.70 15.67 15.87
N GLY A 253 -22.69 16.30 15.23
CA GLY A 253 -23.79 17.01 15.89
C GLY A 253 -23.32 18.17 16.77
N SER A 254 -22.21 18.81 16.41
CA SER A 254 -21.57 19.81 17.28
C SER A 254 -22.12 21.22 17.05
N THR A 255 -22.26 21.99 18.11
CA THR A 255 -22.69 23.39 18.04
C THR A 255 -21.56 24.32 17.56
N HIS A 256 -21.89 25.52 17.10
CA HIS A 256 -20.89 26.53 16.71
C HIS A 256 -19.82 26.81 17.78
N ALA A 257 -20.23 26.84 19.06
CA ALA A 257 -19.29 27.03 20.17
C ALA A 257 -18.32 25.85 20.32
N GLN A 258 -18.80 24.62 20.15
CA GLN A 258 -17.98 23.41 20.22
C GLN A 258 -17.03 23.29 19.02
N ILE A 259 -17.48 23.67 17.82
CA ILE A 259 -16.66 23.71 16.60
C ILE A 259 -15.54 24.72 16.79
N SER A 260 -15.86 25.95 17.22
CA SER A 260 -14.88 27.01 17.45
C SER A 260 -13.79 26.57 18.44
N LYS A 261 -14.20 25.96 19.57
CA LYS A 261 -13.27 25.42 20.57
C LYS A 261 -12.41 24.29 20.01
N THR A 262 -13.00 23.38 19.23
CA THR A 262 -12.25 22.28 18.60
C THR A 262 -11.23 22.80 17.60
N PHE A 263 -11.59 23.83 16.82
CA PHE A 263 -10.74 24.41 15.79
C PHE A 263 -9.54 25.13 16.39
N GLN A 264 -9.78 25.94 17.43
CA GLN A 264 -8.72 26.60 18.20
C GLN A 264 -7.72 25.59 18.76
N ASN A 265 -8.20 24.47 19.31
CA ASN A 265 -7.34 23.51 20.00
C ASN A 265 -6.65 22.52 19.07
N ASN A 266 -7.23 22.20 17.91
CA ASN A 266 -6.78 21.05 17.10
C ASN A 266 -6.61 21.31 15.61
N ILE A 267 -7.09 22.45 15.07
CA ILE A 267 -7.07 22.70 13.62
C ILE A 267 -6.17 23.88 13.26
N PHE A 268 -6.22 25.00 13.98
CA PHE A 268 -5.52 26.23 13.54
C PHE A 268 -3.99 26.09 13.48
N GLU A 269 -3.38 25.48 14.49
CA GLU A 269 -1.94 25.24 14.46
C GLU A 269 -1.54 24.26 13.33
N PRO A 270 -2.16 23.07 13.18
CA PRO A 270 -1.92 22.18 12.03
C PRO A 270 -2.19 22.81 10.68
N TYR A 271 -3.22 23.62 10.59
CA TYR A 271 -3.57 24.36 9.38
C TYR A 271 -2.42 25.27 8.96
N ALA A 272 -1.85 26.01 9.90
CA ALA A 272 -0.70 26.87 9.63
C ALA A 272 0.52 26.06 9.17
N PHE A 273 0.83 24.93 9.84
CA PHE A 273 1.88 24.02 9.41
C PHE A 273 1.65 23.48 7.99
N SER A 274 0.46 22.95 7.72
CA SER A 274 0.08 22.45 6.41
C SER A 274 0.20 23.54 5.34
N ALA A 275 -0.23 24.78 5.63
CA ALA A 275 -0.10 25.90 4.71
C ALA A 275 1.36 26.25 4.37
N ILE A 276 2.26 26.20 5.37
CA ILE A 276 3.71 26.43 5.16
C ILE A 276 4.30 25.40 4.18
N PHE A 277 3.90 24.13 4.27
CA PHE A 277 4.44 23.05 3.43
C PHE A 277 3.63 22.77 2.15
N SER A 278 2.46 23.39 1.99
CA SER A 278 1.60 23.24 0.81
C SER A 278 1.88 24.26 -0.30
N VAL A 279 2.83 25.17 -0.10
CA VAL A 279 3.26 26.12 -1.14
C VAL A 279 3.94 25.35 -2.28
N GLN A 280 3.20 25.09 -3.35
CA GLN A 280 3.79 24.67 -4.61
C GLN A 280 4.52 25.85 -5.23
N ILE A 281 5.84 25.88 -5.10
CA ILE A 281 6.68 26.82 -5.83
C ILE A 281 6.79 26.33 -7.27
N PHE A 282 6.01 26.94 -8.17
CA PHE A 282 6.14 26.70 -9.60
C PHE A 282 7.34 27.48 -10.14
N PHE A 283 8.44 26.80 -10.43
CA PHE A 283 9.55 27.39 -11.17
C PHE A 283 9.18 27.44 -12.66
N HIS A 284 8.78 28.62 -13.14
CA HIS A 284 8.67 28.87 -14.57
C HIS A 284 10.04 29.29 -15.12
N PHE A 285 10.67 28.41 -15.90
CA PHE A 285 11.82 28.78 -16.70
C PHE A 285 11.34 29.37 -18.03
N CYS A 286 11.31 30.70 -18.13
CA CYS A 286 11.09 31.35 -19.40
C CYS A 286 12.44 31.38 -20.16
N CYS A 287 12.66 30.44 -21.08
CA CYS A 287 13.74 30.54 -22.05
C CYS A 287 13.39 31.64 -23.06
N TRP A 288 13.80 32.87 -22.78
CA TRP A 288 13.74 33.93 -23.78
C TRP A 288 14.85 33.68 -24.80
N LYS A 289 14.49 33.12 -25.97
CA LYS A 289 15.35 33.16 -27.16
C LYS A 289 15.40 34.62 -27.62
N ALA A 290 16.33 35.39 -27.04
CA ALA A 290 16.75 36.63 -27.67
C ALA A 290 17.42 36.26 -29.00
N ASN A 291 16.92 36.84 -30.10
CA ASN A 291 17.56 36.86 -31.41
C ASN A 291 18.95 37.51 -31.27
N LEU A 292 19.95 36.73 -30.89
CA LEU A 292 21.35 37.07 -31.09
C LEU A 292 21.82 36.21 -32.24
N GLY A 293 21.88 36.83 -33.42
CA GLY A 293 22.41 36.24 -34.64
C GLY A 293 23.89 35.90 -34.49
N LEU A 294 24.20 34.79 -33.83
CA LEU A 294 25.53 34.22 -33.75
C LEU A 294 25.49 32.77 -34.22
N ARG A 295 26.24 32.55 -35.31
CA ARG A 295 26.51 31.24 -35.90
C ARG A 295 27.45 30.44 -34.98
N SER A 296 27.23 29.13 -35.00
CA SER A 296 28.09 28.01 -34.58
C SER A 296 28.05 27.57 -33.10
N PRO A 297 28.24 26.25 -32.83
CA PRO A 297 27.86 25.64 -31.56
C PRO A 297 29.09 25.07 -30.84
N GLU A 298 29.76 25.84 -29.99
CA GLU A 298 30.71 25.27 -29.03
C GLU A 298 30.70 26.03 -27.70
N ARG A 299 30.44 25.27 -26.62
CA ARG A 299 30.75 25.53 -25.20
C ARG A 299 30.30 26.88 -24.61
N CYS A 300 29.31 26.83 -23.73
CA CYS A 300 29.19 27.82 -22.66
C CYS A 300 28.74 27.15 -21.36
N SER A 301 29.73 26.64 -20.62
CA SER A 301 29.65 26.50 -19.17
C SER A 301 29.96 27.87 -18.55
N MET A 302 29.03 28.48 -17.83
CA MET A 302 29.28 29.17 -16.55
C MET A 302 28.06 30.01 -16.15
N MET A 303 27.75 29.88 -14.86
CA MET A 303 27.03 30.78 -13.95
C MET A 303 26.50 32.09 -14.53
N GLN A 304 25.21 32.34 -14.37
CA GLN A 304 24.69 33.69 -14.17
C GLN A 304 23.67 33.72 -13.03
N GLN A 305 23.78 34.77 -12.22
CA GLN A 305 23.03 35.06 -11.01
C GLN A 305 21.52 34.88 -11.20
N LYS A 306 20.91 34.08 -10.33
CA LYS A 306 19.47 33.86 -10.29
C LYS A 306 18.83 34.88 -9.36
N HIS A 307 18.07 35.82 -9.91
CA HIS A 307 17.07 36.53 -9.13
C HIS A 307 15.92 35.56 -8.80
N PHE A 308 15.70 35.32 -7.51
CA PHE A 308 14.57 34.55 -7.01
C PHE A 308 13.40 35.50 -6.77
N GLU A 309 12.37 35.41 -7.61
CA GLU A 309 11.09 36.06 -7.34
C GLU A 309 10.17 35.04 -6.65
N LEU A 310 9.98 35.19 -5.34
CA LEU A 310 9.00 34.43 -4.57
C LEU A 310 7.62 35.03 -4.86
N ARG A 311 6.81 34.35 -5.68
CA ARG A 311 5.38 34.66 -5.77
C ARG A 311 4.61 33.73 -4.85
N LEU A 312 4.16 34.28 -3.73
CA LEU A 312 3.09 33.68 -2.94
C LEU A 312 1.81 33.82 -3.78
N ALA A 313 1.13 32.70 -4.05
CA ALA A 313 -0.19 32.74 -4.69
C ALA A 313 -1.20 33.43 -3.73
N PRO A 314 -2.15 34.20 -4.26
CA PRO A 314 -3.10 35.00 -3.46
C PRO A 314 -4.06 34.16 -2.62
#